data_AF-A0A7Y5L908-F1
#
_entry.id   AF-A0A7Y5L908-F1
#
_cell.length_a   1.000
_cell.length_b   1.000
_cell.length_c   1.000
_cell.angle_alpha   90.00
_cell.angle_beta   90.00
_cell.angle_gamma   90.00
#
_symmetry.space_group_name_H-M   'P 1'
#
loop_
_entity.id
_entity.type
_entity.pdbx_description
1 polymer ?
#
loop_
_entity_poly.entity_id
_entity_poly.type
_entity_poly.pdbx_seq_one_letter_code
_entity_poly.pdbx_strand_id
1 'polypeptide(L)'
;MPKRKTVPKFSSFEEAGEWLDSHSIAGLKTTPAHFELSPQFTIRIAEGREEETSIPIDHTLSKQISQIARQQGISVEALVNRWLAEKAGESTNPVTY
;
A
#
# COMPACT_ATOMS: atom_id res chain seq x y z
N MET A 1 18.02 15.17 -14.16
CA MET A 1 17.70 13.78 -13.74
C MET A 1 17.67 13.74 -12.21
N PRO A 2 16.60 13.30 -11.54
CA PRO A 2 16.63 13.21 -10.09
C PRO A 2 17.57 12.06 -9.71
N LYS A 3 18.56 12.35 -8.86
CA LYS A 3 19.53 11.36 -8.38
C LYS A 3 18.75 10.24 -7.68
N ARG A 4 18.79 9.03 -8.24
CA ARG A 4 18.14 7.84 -7.66
C ARG A 4 18.80 7.55 -6.32
N LYS A 5 18.02 7.58 -5.24
CA LYS A 5 18.51 7.37 -3.88
C LYS A 5 18.59 5.86 -3.60
N THR A 6 19.70 5.43 -3.01
CA THR A 6 19.88 4.08 -2.46
C THR A 6 19.68 4.13 -0.95
N VAL A 7 19.29 3.00 -0.34
CA VAL A 7 19.21 2.88 1.11
C VAL A 7 20.62 3.14 1.71
N PRO A 8 20.75 4.00 2.74
CA PRO A 8 22.01 4.20 3.45
C PRO A 8 22.49 2.91 4.13
N LYS A 9 23.78 2.85 4.47
CA LYS A 9 24.28 1.81 5.38
C LYS A 9 24.05 2.29 6.81
N PHE A 10 23.43 1.45 7.62
CA PHE A 10 23.19 1.69 9.04
C PHE A 10 24.12 0.83 9.89
N SER A 11 24.49 1.34 11.06
CA SER A 11 25.34 0.65 12.02
C SER A 11 24.55 -0.25 12.96
N SER A 12 23.24 -0.03 13.08
CA SER A 12 22.30 -0.86 13.86
C SER A 12 20.93 -0.98 13.18
N PHE A 13 20.13 -1.95 13.60
CA PHE A 13 18.74 -2.10 13.15
C PHE A 13 17.83 -0.98 13.67
N GLU A 14 18.13 -0.44 14.84
CA GLU A 14 17.37 0.64 15.46
C GLU A 14 17.53 1.95 14.67
N GLU A 15 18.77 2.26 14.26
CA GLU A 15 19.08 3.39 13.37
C GLU A 15 18.38 3.24 12.00
N ALA A 16 18.34 2.02 11.46
CA ALA A 16 17.61 1.74 10.23
C ALA A 16 16.10 1.96 10.39
N GLY A 17 15.53 1.58 11.53
CA GLY A 17 14.11 1.77 11.87
C GLY A 17 13.74 3.26 11.94
N GLU A 18 14.49 4.06 12.72
CA GLU A 18 14.27 5.51 12.84
C GLU A 18 14.35 6.23 11.48
N TRP A 19 15.26 5.78 10.62
CA TRP A 19 15.36 6.31 9.26
C TRP A 19 14.13 5.96 8.42
N LEU A 20 13.62 4.72 8.51
CA LEU A 20 12.42 4.28 7.77
C LEU A 20 11.15 4.99 8.24
N ASP A 21 11.04 5.31 9.53
CA ASP A 21 9.90 6.04 10.08
C ASP A 21 9.79 7.47 9.53
N SER A 22 10.94 8.07 9.20
CA SER A 22 11.04 9.46 8.75
C SER A 22 11.25 9.62 7.24
N HIS A 23 11.53 8.53 6.50
CA HIS A 23 11.86 8.56 5.07
C HIS A 23 10.97 7.64 4.24
N SER A 24 10.41 8.21 3.16
CA SER A 24 9.70 7.38 2.18
C SER A 24 10.66 6.47 1.42
N ILE A 25 10.35 5.18 1.40
CA ILE A 25 11.03 4.18 0.59
C ILE A 25 10.55 4.14 -0.88
N ALA A 26 9.53 4.94 -1.21
CA ALA A 26 8.98 4.99 -2.56
C ALA A 26 10.03 5.54 -3.55
N GLY A 27 10.36 4.74 -4.57
CA GLY A 27 11.32 5.13 -5.61
C GLY A 27 12.79 4.80 -5.30
N LEU A 28 13.06 4.09 -4.21
CA LEU A 28 14.39 3.50 -3.96
C LEU A 28 14.64 2.32 -4.90
N LYS A 29 15.90 2.15 -5.32
CA LYS A 29 16.32 0.98 -6.09
C LYS A 29 16.43 -0.23 -5.15
N THR A 30 15.62 -1.25 -5.40
CA THR A 30 15.65 -2.51 -4.65
C THR A 30 16.51 -3.57 -5.36
N THR A 31 17.06 -4.49 -4.59
CA THR A 31 17.72 -5.71 -5.09
C THR A 31 17.10 -6.92 -4.41
N PRO A 32 16.93 -8.06 -5.11
CA PRO A 32 16.45 -9.28 -4.49
C PRO A 32 17.34 -9.67 -3.30
N ALA A 33 16.72 -9.91 -2.15
CA ALA A 33 17.39 -10.43 -0.96
C ALA A 33 16.93 -11.89 -0.76
N HIS A 34 17.89 -12.79 -0.54
CA HIS A 34 17.62 -14.16 -0.15
C HIS A 34 17.94 -14.31 1.33
N PHE A 35 17.00 -14.86 2.10
CA PHE A 35 17.22 -15.18 3.50
C PHE A 35 16.65 -16.56 3.79
N GLU A 36 17.37 -17.30 4.64
CA GLU A 36 16.93 -18.59 5.15
C GLU A 36 16.31 -18.37 6.52
N LEU A 37 15.05 -18.81 6.68
CA LEU A 37 14.39 -18.80 7.98
C LEU A 37 14.92 -19.99 8.79
N SER A 38 15.43 -19.73 10.00
CA SER A 38 15.81 -20.81 10.91
C SER A 38 14.58 -21.67 11.25
N PRO A 39 14.72 -22.99 11.42
CA PRO A 39 13.60 -23.89 11.71
C PRO A 39 12.85 -23.59 13.02
N GLN A 40 13.40 -22.75 13.88
CA GLN A 40 12.79 -22.31 15.15
C GLN A 40 11.92 -21.04 14.99
N PHE A 41 11.87 -20.47 13.78
CA PHE A 41 11.12 -19.25 13.50
C PHE A 41 9.67 -19.60 13.13
N THR A 42 8.75 -19.41 14.07
CA THR A 42 7.31 -19.57 13.80
C THR A 42 6.71 -18.23 13.40
N ILE A 43 6.43 -18.06 12.11
CA ILE A 43 5.63 -16.92 11.62
C ILE A 43 4.16 -17.27 11.87
N ARG A 44 3.54 -16.61 12.86
CA ARG A 44 2.10 -16.63 13.02
C ARG A 44 1.52 -15.52 12.13
N ILE A 45 1.21 -15.86 10.89
CA ILE A 45 0.33 -15.01 10.09
C ILE A 45 -1.05 -15.17 10.73
N ALA A 46 -1.57 -14.10 11.34
CA ALA A 46 -2.96 -14.11 11.76
C ALA A 46 -3.80 -14.33 10.48
N GLU A 47 -4.52 -15.46 10.42
CA GLU A 47 -5.57 -15.69 9.43
C GLU A 47 -6.69 -14.67 9.72
N GLY A 48 -6.45 -13.46 9.28
CA GLY A 48 -7.29 -12.30 9.49
C GLY A 48 -7.05 -11.37 8.32
N ARG A 49 -7.23 -11.89 7.12
CA ARG A 49 -7.39 -11.06 5.93
C ARG A 49 -8.53 -11.67 5.14
N GLU A 50 -9.60 -10.88 5.04
CA GLU A 50 -10.57 -11.01 3.97
C GLU A 50 -9.81 -11.24 2.65
N GLU A 51 -10.33 -12.09 1.77
CA GLU A 51 -9.69 -12.37 0.48
C GLU A 51 -9.51 -11.05 -0.31
N GLU A 52 -8.32 -10.46 -0.24
CA GLU A 52 -7.99 -9.23 -0.95
C GLU A 52 -7.94 -9.52 -2.46
N THR A 53 -9.05 -9.27 -3.14
CA THR A 53 -9.14 -9.37 -4.59
C THR A 53 -8.59 -8.10 -5.22
N SER A 54 -7.40 -8.21 -5.84
CA SER A 54 -6.77 -7.10 -6.57
C SER A 54 -7.14 -7.14 -8.06
N ILE A 55 -7.72 -6.05 -8.57
CA ILE A 55 -8.06 -5.91 -9.99
C ILE A 55 -7.12 -4.88 -10.64
N PRO A 56 -6.25 -5.28 -11.57
CA PRO A 56 -5.41 -4.34 -12.28
C PRO A 56 -6.26 -3.46 -13.22
N ILE A 57 -5.94 -2.16 -13.25
CA ILE A 57 -6.56 -1.19 -14.14
C ILE A 57 -5.50 -0.44 -14.95
N ASP A 58 -5.92 0.14 -16.08
CA ASP A 58 -5.04 0.98 -16.89
C ASP A 58 -4.53 2.21 -16.10
N HIS A 59 -3.28 2.60 -16.36
CA HIS A 59 -2.64 3.71 -15.66
C HIS A 59 -3.30 5.07 -15.95
N THR A 60 -3.84 5.28 -17.15
CA THR A 60 -4.60 6.50 -17.49
C THR A 60 -5.89 6.56 -16.68
N LEU A 61 -6.59 5.42 -16.59
CA LEU A 61 -7.81 5.30 -15.80
C LEU A 61 -7.54 5.53 -14.31
N SER A 62 -6.47 4.95 -13.76
CA SER A 62 -6.03 5.17 -12.37
C SER A 62 -5.80 6.66 -12.06
N LYS A 63 -5.16 7.39 -12.99
CA LYS A 63 -4.96 8.84 -12.86
C LYS A 63 -6.27 9.63 -12.88
N GLN A 64 -7.20 9.27 -13.76
CA GLN A 64 -8.51 9.92 -13.84
C GLN A 64 -9.30 9.73 -12.54
N ILE A 65 -9.35 8.49 -12.02
CA ILE A 65 -10.00 8.17 -10.74
C ILE A 65 -9.38 9.00 -9.61
N SER A 66 -8.05 9.07 -9.56
CA SER A 66 -7.32 9.86 -8.55
C SER A 66 -7.67 11.35 -8.61
N GLN A 67 -7.80 11.91 -9.83
CA GLN A 67 -8.19 13.30 -10.00
C GLN A 67 -9.63 13.57 -9.55
N ILE A 68 -10.57 12.67 -9.87
CA ILE A 68 -11.97 12.79 -9.47
C ILE A 68 -12.09 12.73 -7.94
N ALA A 69 -11.42 11.77 -7.29
CA ALA A 69 -11.42 11.64 -5.83
C ALA A 69 -10.90 12.92 -5.16
N ARG A 70 -9.80 13.48 -5.68
CA ARG A 70 -9.24 14.75 -5.20
C ARG A 70 -10.19 15.93 -5.37
N GLN A 71 -10.89 16.03 -6.51
CA GLN A 71 -11.88 17.09 -6.74
C GLN A 71 -13.07 16.99 -5.78
N GLN A 72 -13.42 15.79 -5.35
CA GLN A 72 -14.49 15.52 -4.39
C GLN A 72 -14.03 15.56 -2.92
N GLY A 73 -12.73 15.75 -2.67
CA GLY A 73 -12.18 15.78 -1.30
C GLY A 73 -12.21 14.43 -0.58
N ILE A 74 -12.28 13.32 -1.32
CA ILE A 74 -12.34 11.95 -0.76
C ILE A 74 -11.13 11.12 -1.20
N SER A 75 -10.89 9.98 -0.54
CA SER A 75 -9.85 9.03 -0.97
C SER A 75 -10.27 8.28 -2.23
N VAL A 76 -9.29 7.78 -2.98
CA VAL A 76 -9.52 6.90 -4.14
C VAL A 76 -10.29 5.66 -3.74
N GLU A 77 -9.93 5.07 -2.60
CA GLU A 77 -10.63 3.93 -2.02
C GLU A 77 -12.10 4.23 -1.74
N ALA A 78 -12.41 5.36 -1.09
CA ALA A 78 -13.79 5.74 -0.81
C ALA A 78 -14.61 5.96 -2.09
N LEU A 79 -14.01 6.55 -3.12
CA LEU A 79 -14.66 6.73 -4.43
C LEU A 79 -14.97 5.37 -5.09
N VAL A 80 -14.00 4.45 -5.10
CA VAL A 80 -14.14 3.12 -5.70
C VAL A 80 -15.17 2.30 -4.94
N ASN A 81 -15.10 2.26 -3.61
CA ASN A 81 -16.05 1.54 -2.78
C ASN A 81 -17.49 2.04 -2.97
N ARG A 82 -17.67 3.37 -3.03
CA ARG A 82 -18.99 3.97 -3.31
C ARG A 82 -19.52 3.53 -4.68
N TRP A 83 -18.70 3.60 -5.72
CA TRP A 83 -19.10 3.21 -7.07
C TRP A 83 -19.44 1.71 -7.14
N LEU A 84 -18.66 0.85 -6.49
CA LEU A 84 -18.92 -0.58 -6.41
C LEU A 84 -20.24 -0.86 -5.68
N ALA A 85 -20.51 -0.20 -4.56
CA ALA A 85 -21.77 -0.33 -3.83
C ALA A 85 -22.97 0.10 -4.69
N GLU A 86 -22.86 1.24 -5.39
CA GLU A 86 -23.89 1.72 -6.34
C GLU A 86 -24.16 0.70 -7.45
N LYS A 87 -23.12 0.00 -7.93
CA LYS A 87 -23.25 -1.05 -8.96
C LYS A 87 -23.76 -2.38 -8.43
N ALA A 88 -23.43 -2.72 -7.19
CA ALA A 88 -23.96 -3.88 -6.50
C ALA A 88 -25.43 -3.72 -6.09
N GLY A 89 -25.98 -2.50 -6.17
CA GLY A 89 -27.33 -2.19 -5.72
C GLY A 89 -27.44 -2.07 -4.19
N GLU A 90 -26.31 -2.01 -3.49
CA GLU A 90 -26.28 -1.76 -2.06
C GLU A 90 -26.51 -0.27 -1.79
N SER A 91 -27.68 0.03 -1.25
CA SER A 91 -27.98 1.35 -0.70
C SER A 91 -27.08 1.56 0.52
N THR A 92 -26.17 2.54 0.40
CA THR A 92 -25.19 2.99 1.41
C THR A 92 -25.53 2.59 2.85
N ASN A 93 -24.81 1.61 3.39
CA ASN A 93 -24.75 1.42 4.84
C ASN A 93 -23.38 1.94 5.29
N PRO A 94 -23.31 3.04 6.05
CA PRO A 94 -22.04 3.57 6.50
C PRO A 94 -21.42 2.58 7.48
N VAL A 95 -20.36 1.90 7.06
CA VAL A 95 -19.50 1.14 7.97
C VAL A 95 -18.92 2.14 8.97
N THR A 96 -19.44 2.09 10.19
CA THR A 96 -19.03 2.94 11.30
C THR A 96 -17.94 2.18 12.04
N TYR A 97 -16.75 2.79 12.18
CA TYR A 97 -15.62 2.26 12.95
C TYR A 97 -15.95 2.14 14.44
#